data_AF-A0AAD6ZEF1-F1
#
_entry.id   AF-A0AAD6ZEF1-F1
#
_cell.length_a   1.000
_cell.length_b   1.000
_cell.length_c   1.000
_cell.angle_alpha   90.00
_cell.angle_beta   90.00
_cell.angle_gamma   90.00
#
_symmetry.space_group_name_H-M   'P 1'
#
loop_
_entity.id
_entity.type
_entity.pdbx_description
1 polymer ?
#
loop_
_entity_poly.entity_id
_entity_poly.type
_entity_poly.pdbx_seq_one_letter_code
_entity_poly.pdbx_strand_id
1 'polypeptide(L)'
;KTVQEANLLYWASSLMDFAYSAIALCVSNADEPPPFTIPKLRFVHAGVTVSHDQASGTNISNTCSIWRRYLVEEFIEDGLDGFTKFVHNGSANPLVDHNDPRFKIAEFLCFVQHMQHFKTDGTVFVSNFQGMCVLCLTHIPSKIAKGTNIFGEGNVGDVFEKFPEQHICNTYCKWFKLPVMHHTI
;
A
#
# COMPACT_ATOMS: atom_id res chain seq x y z
N LYS A 1 10.67 -2.58 15.30
CA LYS A 1 9.55 -3.32 14.67
C LYS A 1 8.23 -2.54 14.73
N THR A 2 7.47 -2.48 15.84
CA THR A 2 6.14 -1.82 15.88
C THR A 2 6.09 -0.40 15.30
N VAL A 3 7.05 0.46 15.67
CA VAL A 3 7.13 1.84 15.14
C VAL A 3 7.47 1.87 13.64
N GLN A 4 8.28 0.91 13.16
CA GLN A 4 8.60 0.80 11.73
C GLN A 4 7.36 0.36 10.93
N GLU A 5 6.59 -0.60 11.44
CA GLU A 5 5.32 -1.02 10.83
C GLU A 5 4.28 0.11 10.81
N ALA A 6 4.21 0.92 11.87
CA ALA A 6 3.35 2.11 11.90
C ALA A 6 3.77 3.16 10.86
N ASN A 7 5.09 3.41 10.75
CA ASN A 7 5.62 4.32 9.73
C ASN A 7 5.34 3.82 8.32
N LEU A 8 5.44 2.51 8.09
CA LEU A 8 5.09 1.88 6.82
C LEU A 8 3.66 2.18 6.40
N LEU A 9 2.70 1.97 7.30
CA LEU A 9 1.30 2.24 7.00
C LEU A 9 1.06 3.74 6.75
N TYR A 10 1.74 4.61 7.49
CA TYR A 10 1.67 6.06 7.27
C TYR A 10 2.19 6.47 5.88
N TRP A 11 3.33 5.91 5.46
CA TRP A 11 3.87 6.12 4.11
C TRP A 11 2.93 5.57 3.03
N ALA A 12 2.36 4.40 3.24
CA ALA A 12 1.42 3.81 2.30
C ALA A 12 0.15 4.66 2.13
N SER A 13 -0.40 5.17 3.24
CA SER A 13 -1.51 6.13 3.21
C SER A 13 -1.15 7.38 2.43
N SER A 14 0.02 7.95 2.70
CA SER A 14 0.48 9.16 2.02
C SER A 14 0.69 8.94 0.50
N LEU A 15 1.22 7.78 0.11
CA LEU A 15 1.38 7.40 -1.31
C LEU A 15 0.03 7.14 -1.99
N MET A 16 -0.98 6.66 -1.26
CA MET A 16 -2.34 6.51 -1.77
C MET A 16 -3.00 7.88 -1.99
N ASP A 17 -2.88 8.79 -1.03
CA ASP A 17 -3.40 10.16 -1.13
C ASP A 17 -2.72 10.94 -2.26
N PHE A 18 -1.42 10.71 -2.43
CA PHE A 18 -0.66 11.21 -3.58
C PHE A 18 -1.22 10.69 -4.91
N ALA A 19 -1.49 9.39 -5.03
CA ALA A 19 -2.09 8.82 -6.24
C ALA A 19 -3.49 9.39 -6.51
N TYR A 20 -4.33 9.54 -5.49
CA TYR A 20 -5.65 10.17 -5.65
C TYR A 20 -5.56 11.64 -6.05
N SER A 21 -4.60 12.38 -5.51
CA SER A 21 -4.36 13.77 -5.90
C SER A 21 -3.93 13.87 -7.37
N ALA A 22 -3.06 12.97 -7.82
CA ALA A 22 -2.66 12.89 -9.22
C ALA A 22 -3.83 12.50 -10.14
N ILE A 23 -4.67 11.54 -9.72
CA ILE A 23 -5.89 11.15 -10.43
C ILE A 23 -6.84 12.34 -10.55
N ALA A 24 -7.10 13.05 -9.45
CA ALA A 24 -8.00 14.20 -9.43
C ALA A 24 -7.54 15.30 -10.39
N LEU A 25 -6.24 15.61 -10.40
CA LEU A 25 -5.64 16.57 -11.32
C LEU A 25 -5.76 16.13 -12.79
N CYS A 26 -5.53 14.85 -13.10
CA CYS A 26 -5.70 14.33 -14.45
C CYS A 26 -7.16 14.41 -14.91
N VAL A 27 -8.11 14.06 -14.03
CA VAL A 27 -9.55 14.12 -14.33
C VAL A 27 -10.04 15.55 -14.50
N SER A 28 -9.57 16.51 -13.68
CA SER A 28 -9.97 17.92 -13.83
C SER A 28 -9.49 18.56 -15.12
N ASN A 29 -8.40 18.02 -15.70
CA ASN A 29 -7.78 18.53 -16.92
C ASN A 29 -8.16 17.70 -18.17
N ALA A 30 -9.02 16.69 -18.03
CA ALA A 30 -9.45 15.85 -19.14
C ALA A 30 -10.64 16.47 -19.87
N ASP A 31 -10.63 16.40 -21.20
CA ASP A 31 -11.74 16.87 -22.05
C ASP A 31 -13.02 16.02 -21.84
N GLU A 32 -12.83 14.74 -21.52
CA GLU A 32 -13.89 13.77 -21.29
C GLU A 32 -13.72 13.06 -19.94
N PRO A 33 -14.81 12.69 -19.25
CA PRO A 33 -14.71 11.92 -18.01
C PRO A 33 -14.18 10.50 -18.28
N PRO A 34 -13.58 9.85 -17.27
CA PRO A 34 -13.14 8.47 -17.42
C PRO A 34 -14.33 7.54 -17.70
N PRO A 35 -14.19 6.55 -18.60
CA PRO A 35 -15.25 5.60 -18.94
C PRO A 35 -15.45 4.52 -17.84
N PHE A 36 -14.96 4.76 -16.63
CA PHE A 36 -14.97 3.84 -15.51
C PHE A 36 -15.17 4.59 -14.19
N THR A 37 -15.68 3.87 -13.19
CA THR A 37 -15.71 4.38 -11.81
C THR A 37 -14.33 4.24 -11.19
N ILE A 38 -13.84 5.31 -10.57
CA ILE A 38 -12.60 5.29 -9.78
C ILE A 38 -12.96 4.77 -8.38
N PRO A 39 -12.41 3.61 -7.95
CA PRO A 39 -12.61 3.11 -6.59
C PRO A 39 -12.10 4.12 -5.56
N LYS A 40 -12.84 4.27 -4.46
CA LYS A 40 -12.45 5.08 -3.30
C LYS A 40 -11.98 4.14 -2.19
N LEU A 41 -10.68 4.00 -2.04
CA LEU A 41 -10.01 3.12 -1.10
C LEU A 41 -9.12 3.96 -0.19
N ARG A 42 -8.92 3.51 1.04
CA ARG A 42 -7.94 4.11 1.97
C ARG A 42 -7.29 3.02 2.78
N PHE A 43 -6.15 3.34 3.37
CA PHE A 43 -5.59 2.50 4.43
C PHE A 43 -6.40 2.65 5.73
N VAL A 44 -6.43 1.58 6.52
CA VAL A 44 -6.96 1.62 7.88
C VAL A 44 -6.16 2.62 8.72
N HIS A 45 -6.84 3.25 9.67
CA HIS A 45 -6.11 4.02 10.67
C HIS A 45 -5.36 3.06 11.61
N ALA A 46 -4.10 3.36 11.91
CA ALA A 46 -3.36 2.62 12.91
C ALA A 46 -2.63 3.55 13.88
N GLY A 47 -2.32 3.00 15.05
CA GLY A 47 -1.57 3.67 16.09
C GLY A 47 -0.65 2.71 16.83
N VAL A 48 0.41 3.24 17.42
CA VAL A 48 1.28 2.49 18.32
C VAL A 48 0.77 2.70 19.74
N THR A 49 0.40 1.61 20.41
CA THR A 49 0.07 1.63 21.84
C THR A 49 1.20 1.02 22.64
N VAL A 50 1.40 1.53 23.86
CA VAL A 50 2.42 1.02 24.78
C VAL A 50 1.74 0.62 26.07
N SER A 51 2.05 -0.58 26.58
CA SER A 51 1.65 -1.00 27.91
C SER A 51 2.82 -0.79 28.86
N HIS A 52 2.54 -0.25 30.04
CA HIS A 52 3.52 -0.06 31.09
C HIS A 52 3.41 -1.16 32.14
N ASP A 53 4.52 -1.56 32.74
CA ASP A 53 4.48 -2.44 33.91
C ASP A 53 4.08 -1.64 35.15
N GLN A 54 3.30 -2.23 36.06
CA GLN A 54 3.08 -1.60 37.36
C GLN A 54 4.34 -1.79 38.20
N ALA A 55 4.97 -0.69 38.62
CA ALA A 55 6.05 -0.71 39.59
C ALA A 55 5.57 -1.40 40.88
N SER A 56 5.87 -2.68 41.02
CA SER A 56 5.48 -3.49 42.16
C SER A 56 6.58 -3.37 43.21
N GLY A 57 6.49 -2.37 44.11
CA GLY A 57 7.42 -2.24 45.23
C GLY A 57 7.46 -0.85 45.88
N THR A 58 7.69 -0.82 47.20
CA THR A 58 7.69 0.37 48.09
C THR A 58 8.84 1.37 47.87
N ASN A 59 9.64 1.23 46.81
CA ASN A 59 10.68 2.19 46.43
C ASN A 59 10.35 2.77 45.05
N ILE A 60 9.53 3.82 45.06
CA ILE A 60 9.04 4.51 43.86
C ILE A 60 10.21 5.29 43.25
N SER A 61 11.01 4.64 42.40
CA SER A 61 11.67 5.35 41.31
C SER A 61 10.57 5.77 40.33
N ASN A 62 10.44 7.07 40.04
CA ASN A 62 9.42 7.67 39.15
C ASN A 62 9.47 7.20 37.68
N THR A 63 10.17 6.11 37.36
CA THR A 63 10.37 5.62 36.00
C THR A 63 9.50 4.39 35.75
N CYS A 64 8.36 4.60 35.11
CA CYS A 64 7.47 3.54 34.64
C CYS A 64 8.07 2.93 33.35
N SER A 65 8.54 1.68 33.40
CA SER A 65 9.16 1.02 32.24
C SER A 65 8.08 0.58 31.23
N ILE A 66 8.37 0.75 29.94
CA ILE A 66 7.51 0.23 28.86
C ILE A 66 7.67 -1.29 28.83
N TRP A 67 6.58 -2.03 29.06
CA TRP A 67 6.54 -3.49 29.04
C TRP A 67 6.40 -4.04 27.61
N ARG A 68 5.41 -3.54 26.85
CA ARG A 68 5.14 -3.99 25.48
C ARG A 68 4.65 -2.85 24.60
N ARG A 69 4.79 -3.04 23.29
CA ARG A 69 4.31 -2.13 22.25
C ARG A 69 3.44 -2.92 21.27
N TYR A 70 2.29 -2.39 20.92
CA TYR A 70 1.37 -3.00 19.97
C TYR A 70 1.10 -2.03 18.83
N LEU A 71 0.94 -2.57 17.62
CA LEU A 71 0.31 -1.86 16.52
C LEU A 71 -1.18 -2.17 16.63
N VAL A 72 -2.00 -1.13 16.70
CA VAL A 72 -3.46 -1.26 16.77
C VAL A 72 -4.01 -0.63 15.51
N GLU A 73 -4.85 -1.37 14.80
CA GLU A 73 -5.46 -0.97 13.54
C GLU A 73 -6.98 -0.85 13.73
N GLU A 74 -7.63 -0.03 12.91
CA GLU A 74 -9.08 0.02 12.80
C GLU A 74 -9.62 -1.39 12.52
N PHE A 75 -10.57 -1.82 13.35
CA PHE A 75 -11.25 -3.08 13.13
C PHE A 75 -12.18 -2.95 11.92
N ILE A 76 -11.95 -3.80 10.92
CA ILE A 76 -12.87 -3.94 9.79
C ILE A 76 -13.87 -5.02 10.17
N GLU A 77 -15.14 -4.63 10.29
CA GLU A 77 -16.21 -5.63 10.45
C GLU A 77 -16.22 -6.54 9.23
N ASP A 78 -16.17 -7.85 9.47
CA ASP A 78 -16.31 -8.85 8.41
C ASP A 78 -17.68 -8.69 7.75
N GLY A 79 -17.70 -8.05 6.58
CA GLY A 79 -18.81 -8.15 5.65
C GLY A 79 -18.89 -9.54 5.02
N LEU A 80 -19.93 -9.80 4.24
CA LEU A 80 -20.16 -11.08 3.55
C LEU A 80 -18.99 -11.50 2.62
N ASP A 81 -18.18 -10.54 2.15
CA ASP A 81 -17.17 -10.77 1.12
C ASP A 81 -15.78 -11.15 1.64
N GLY A 82 -15.54 -11.06 2.96
CA GLY A 82 -14.31 -11.46 3.63
C GLY A 82 -13.03 -10.72 3.19
N PHE A 83 -11.97 -10.90 3.98
CA PHE A 83 -10.67 -10.30 3.72
C PHE A 83 -10.02 -10.84 2.44
N THR A 84 -9.68 -9.96 1.50
CA THR A 84 -9.17 -10.32 0.17
C THR A 84 -7.75 -9.80 -0.04
N LYS A 85 -6.87 -10.65 -0.56
CA LYS A 85 -5.55 -10.22 -1.06
C LYS A 85 -5.65 -9.89 -2.54
N PHE A 86 -5.56 -8.60 -2.88
CA PHE A 86 -5.75 -8.11 -4.24
C PHE A 86 -4.49 -8.20 -5.10
N VAL A 87 -3.33 -7.88 -4.51
CA VAL A 87 -2.03 -7.87 -5.19
C VAL A 87 -0.99 -8.49 -4.26
N HIS A 88 -0.14 -9.36 -4.79
CA HIS A 88 0.94 -10.00 -4.02
C HIS A 88 2.15 -9.07 -3.87
N ASN A 89 2.94 -9.18 -2.79
CA ASN A 89 4.21 -8.46 -2.66
C ASN A 89 5.30 -8.94 -3.65
N GLY A 90 5.02 -10.00 -4.41
CA GLY A 90 5.93 -10.63 -5.37
C GLY A 90 5.46 -10.61 -6.82
N SER A 91 4.37 -9.89 -7.11
CA SER A 91 3.77 -9.79 -8.44
C SER A 91 3.18 -8.40 -8.63
N ALA A 92 3.32 -7.84 -9.83
CA ALA A 92 2.68 -6.59 -10.23
C ALA A 92 1.26 -6.79 -10.80
N ASN A 93 0.74 -8.02 -10.76
CA ASN A 93 -0.53 -8.41 -11.36
C ASN A 93 -1.62 -8.71 -10.32
N PRO A 94 -2.91 -8.56 -10.69
CA PRO A 94 -4.03 -8.97 -9.83
C PRO A 94 -3.91 -10.42 -9.39
N LEU A 95 -4.18 -10.69 -8.11
CA LEU A 95 -4.29 -12.05 -7.57
C LEU A 95 -5.72 -12.61 -7.67
N VAL A 96 -6.69 -11.72 -7.89
CA VAL A 96 -8.12 -12.02 -7.97
C VAL A 96 -8.48 -12.49 -9.39
N ASP A 97 -9.41 -13.43 -9.53
CA ASP A 97 -9.88 -13.94 -10.82
C ASP A 97 -10.67 -12.88 -11.61
N HIS A 98 -10.57 -12.89 -12.94
CA HIS A 98 -11.26 -11.95 -13.82
C HIS A 98 -12.79 -11.94 -13.67
N ASN A 99 -13.40 -13.06 -13.25
CA ASN A 99 -14.84 -13.17 -13.05
C ASN A 99 -15.31 -12.65 -11.69
N ASP A 100 -14.39 -12.38 -10.77
CA ASP A 100 -14.70 -11.86 -9.45
C ASP A 100 -15.02 -10.35 -9.54
N PRO A 101 -16.12 -9.86 -8.95
CA PRO A 101 -16.43 -8.42 -8.92
C PRO A 101 -15.29 -7.54 -8.37
N ARG A 102 -14.46 -8.10 -7.48
CA ARG A 102 -13.30 -7.43 -6.86
C ARG A 102 -12.11 -7.29 -7.80
N PHE A 103 -12.13 -7.95 -8.96
CA PHE A 103 -11.06 -7.83 -9.97
C PHE A 103 -10.82 -6.38 -10.37
N LYS A 104 -11.88 -5.57 -10.51
CA LYS A 104 -11.78 -4.15 -10.84
C LYS A 104 -11.01 -3.34 -9.77
N ILE A 105 -11.14 -3.73 -8.51
CA ILE A 105 -10.37 -3.15 -7.41
C ILE A 105 -8.90 -3.56 -7.55
N ALA A 106 -8.61 -4.83 -7.84
CA ALA A 106 -7.25 -5.30 -8.05
C ALA A 106 -6.58 -4.61 -9.27
N GLU A 107 -7.28 -4.46 -10.39
CA GLU A 107 -6.79 -3.70 -11.55
C GLU A 107 -6.48 -2.25 -11.20
N PHE A 108 -7.40 -1.58 -10.51
CA PHE A 108 -7.17 -0.21 -10.05
C PHE A 108 -5.93 -0.12 -9.16
N LEU A 109 -5.75 -1.07 -8.25
CA LEU A 109 -4.57 -1.11 -7.38
C LEU A 109 -3.28 -1.34 -8.15
N CYS A 110 -3.24 -2.24 -9.14
CA CYS A 110 -2.09 -2.41 -10.05
C CYS A 110 -1.77 -1.10 -10.79
N PHE A 111 -2.78 -0.36 -11.22
CA PHE A 111 -2.60 0.97 -11.81
C PHE A 111 -2.01 1.98 -10.81
N VAL A 112 -2.46 1.97 -9.55
CA VAL A 112 -1.89 2.80 -8.48
C VAL A 112 -0.39 2.51 -8.30
N GLN A 113 0.03 1.24 -8.34
CA GLN A 113 1.46 0.89 -8.28
C GLN A 113 2.25 1.54 -9.40
N HIS A 114 1.73 1.43 -10.63
CA HIS A 114 2.36 2.00 -11.81
C HIS A 114 2.42 3.54 -11.70
N MET A 115 1.32 4.18 -11.32
CA MET A 115 1.29 5.63 -11.14
C MET A 115 2.31 6.10 -10.10
N GLN A 116 2.37 5.46 -8.94
CA GLN A 116 3.35 5.77 -7.89
C GLN A 116 4.78 5.55 -8.38
N HIS A 117 5.06 4.41 -9.01
CA HIS A 117 6.36 4.12 -9.59
C HIS A 117 6.77 5.20 -10.61
N PHE A 118 5.92 5.51 -11.58
CA PHE A 118 6.20 6.51 -12.61
C PHE A 118 6.40 7.92 -12.02
N LYS A 119 5.48 8.36 -11.16
CA LYS A 119 5.51 9.72 -10.60
C LYS A 119 6.62 9.94 -9.58
N THR A 120 7.23 8.88 -9.07
CA THR A 120 8.38 8.94 -8.17
C THR A 120 9.68 8.56 -8.88
N ASP A 121 9.71 8.62 -10.21
CA ASP A 121 10.89 8.27 -11.04
C ASP A 121 11.45 6.88 -10.74
N GLY A 122 10.58 5.93 -10.48
CA GLY A 122 10.92 4.55 -10.12
C GLY A 122 11.65 4.47 -8.78
N THR A 123 11.23 5.27 -7.79
CA THR A 123 11.83 5.27 -6.45
C THR A 123 11.03 4.43 -5.47
N VAL A 124 9.70 4.50 -5.52
CA VAL A 124 8.83 3.85 -4.54
C VAL A 124 7.44 3.57 -5.11
N PHE A 125 6.84 2.47 -4.69
CA PHE A 125 5.41 2.21 -4.87
C PHE A 125 4.89 1.32 -3.74
N VAL A 126 3.58 1.28 -3.56
CA VAL A 126 2.93 0.39 -2.58
C VAL A 126 2.59 -0.94 -3.26
N SER A 127 2.74 -2.04 -2.56
CA SER A 127 2.42 -3.40 -3.00
C SER A 127 1.74 -4.18 -1.87
N ASN A 128 1.45 -5.46 -2.11
CA ASN A 128 0.81 -6.34 -1.14
C ASN A 128 -0.57 -5.87 -0.68
N PHE A 129 -1.33 -5.24 -1.57
CA PHE A 129 -2.64 -4.71 -1.22
C PHE A 129 -3.61 -5.82 -0.79
N GLN A 130 -4.16 -5.68 0.41
CA GLN A 130 -5.13 -6.62 0.97
C GLN A 130 -6.09 -5.92 1.93
N GLY A 131 -7.32 -6.40 1.98
CA GLY A 131 -8.40 -5.81 2.76
C GLY A 131 -9.78 -6.10 2.15
N MET A 132 -10.72 -5.18 2.37
CA MET A 132 -12.08 -5.24 1.84
C MET A 132 -12.38 -3.94 1.07
N CYS A 133 -13.15 -3.03 1.69
CA CYS A 133 -13.36 -1.65 1.22
C CYS A 133 -12.24 -0.69 1.64
N VAL A 134 -11.46 -1.09 2.65
CA VAL A 134 -10.27 -0.41 3.17
C VAL A 134 -9.11 -1.39 3.18
N LEU A 135 -7.89 -0.88 3.02
CA LEU A 135 -6.67 -1.66 2.89
C LEU A 135 -5.98 -1.74 4.26
N CYS A 136 -5.57 -2.94 4.69
CA CYS A 136 -4.97 -3.15 6.02
C CYS A 136 -3.46 -3.23 6.00
N LEU A 137 -2.89 -3.88 5.00
CA LEU A 137 -1.50 -4.28 5.02
C LEU A 137 -0.82 -3.88 3.72
N THR A 138 0.41 -3.42 3.85
CA THR A 138 1.21 -2.97 2.72
C THR A 138 2.62 -3.42 2.83
N HIS A 139 3.22 -3.52 1.65
CA HIS A 139 4.65 -3.56 1.52
C HIS A 139 5.07 -2.43 0.59
N ILE A 140 6.11 -1.67 0.94
CA ILE A 140 6.61 -0.55 0.13
C ILE A 140 7.98 -0.90 -0.45
N PRO A 141 8.02 -1.46 -1.66
CA PRO A 141 9.25 -1.58 -2.44
C PRO A 141 9.89 -0.22 -2.68
N SER A 142 11.20 -0.10 -2.47
CA SER A 142 11.93 1.13 -2.76
C SER A 142 13.37 0.90 -3.21
N LYS A 143 13.80 1.69 -4.20
CA LYS A 143 15.18 1.72 -4.72
C LYS A 143 16.19 2.19 -3.67
N ILE A 144 15.78 3.10 -2.78
CA ILE A 144 16.66 3.72 -1.77
C ILE A 144 16.94 2.76 -0.61
N ALA A 145 16.08 1.76 -0.40
CA ALA A 145 16.20 0.78 0.67
C ALA A 145 17.22 -0.34 0.39
N LYS A 146 18.01 -0.26 -0.70
CA LYS A 146 19.12 -1.20 -0.98
C LYS A 146 20.19 -1.08 0.11
N GLY A 147 20.03 -1.83 1.19
CA GLY A 147 20.97 -1.93 2.32
C GLY A 147 20.47 -1.36 3.65
N THR A 148 19.35 -0.64 3.68
CA THR A 148 18.72 -0.17 4.92
C THR A 148 17.24 -0.58 4.94
N ASN A 149 16.86 -1.42 5.90
CA ASN A 149 15.49 -1.88 6.05
C ASN A 149 14.60 -0.79 6.68
N ILE A 150 14.35 0.28 5.92
CA ILE A 150 13.53 1.43 6.34
C ILE A 150 12.02 1.14 6.25
N PHE A 151 11.64 0.09 5.51
CA PHE A 151 10.26 -0.27 5.17
C PHE A 151 9.89 -1.71 5.58
N GLY A 152 10.49 -2.20 6.67
CA GLY A 152 10.17 -3.50 7.28
C GLY A 152 10.64 -4.74 6.51
N GLU A 153 10.58 -5.89 7.19
CA GLU A 153 11.16 -7.18 6.73
C GLU A 153 10.59 -7.72 5.41
N GLY A 154 9.48 -7.17 4.91
CA GLY A 154 8.83 -7.61 3.67
C GLY A 154 9.51 -7.18 2.37
N ASN A 155 10.62 -6.43 2.42
CA ASN A 155 11.31 -5.89 1.24
C ASN A 155 11.98 -6.98 0.40
N VAL A 156 11.27 -7.43 -0.63
CA VAL A 156 11.82 -8.34 -1.64
C VAL A 156 12.41 -7.51 -2.77
N GLY A 157 13.70 -7.14 -2.63
CA GLY A 157 14.38 -6.24 -3.57
C GLY A 157 14.28 -6.66 -5.04
N ASP A 158 14.21 -7.96 -5.32
CA ASP A 158 14.08 -8.50 -6.68
C ASP A 158 12.76 -8.13 -7.36
N VAL A 159 11.69 -7.91 -6.59
CA VAL A 159 10.35 -7.60 -7.12
C VAL A 159 10.29 -6.15 -7.59
N PHE A 160 11.03 -5.26 -6.92
CA PHE A 160 11.11 -3.87 -7.32
C PHE A 160 11.75 -3.72 -8.71
N GLU A 161 12.88 -4.38 -8.92
CA GLU A 161 13.60 -4.33 -10.21
C GLU A 161 12.80 -4.99 -11.34
N LYS A 162 12.06 -6.06 -11.03
CA LYS A 162 11.21 -6.77 -12.00
C LYS A 162 9.85 -6.11 -12.22
N PHE A 163 9.49 -5.07 -11.46
CA PHE A 163 8.17 -4.46 -11.57
C PHE A 163 7.86 -3.97 -13.00
N PRO A 164 8.76 -3.26 -13.71
CA PRO A 164 8.51 -2.83 -15.08
C PRO A 164 8.31 -4.00 -16.07
N GLU A 165 8.92 -5.16 -15.79
CA GLU A 165 8.78 -6.36 -16.62
C GLU A 165 7.49 -7.14 -16.33
N GLN A 166 7.00 -7.07 -15.08
CA GLN A 166 5.85 -7.84 -14.62
C GLN A 166 4.52 -7.09 -14.78
N HIS A 167 4.54 -5.76 -14.72
CA HIS A 167 3.33 -4.95 -14.73
C HIS A 167 2.66 -4.94 -16.11
N ILE A 168 1.41 -5.37 -16.17
CA ILE A 168 0.59 -5.32 -17.38
C ILE A 168 -0.31 -4.09 -17.32
N CYS A 169 -0.11 -3.13 -18.23
CA CYS A 169 -0.93 -1.93 -18.31
C CYS A 169 -2.41 -2.26 -18.61
N ASN A 170 -3.29 -1.79 -17.75
CA ASN A 170 -4.74 -1.97 -17.87
C ASN A 170 -5.45 -0.70 -18.38
N THR A 171 -6.79 -0.72 -18.36
CA THR A 171 -7.64 0.38 -18.83
C THR A 171 -7.35 1.71 -18.11
N TYR A 172 -7.06 1.67 -16.82
CA TYR A 172 -6.68 2.87 -16.06
C TYR A 172 -5.35 3.42 -16.58
N CYS A 173 -4.30 2.60 -16.66
CA CYS A 173 -2.98 3.02 -17.14
C CYS A 173 -3.06 3.71 -18.50
N LYS A 174 -3.87 3.15 -19.41
CA LYS A 174 -4.10 3.69 -20.77
C LYS A 174 -4.82 5.04 -20.73
N TRP A 175 -5.92 5.16 -19.98
CA TRP A 175 -6.68 6.40 -19.90
C TRP A 175 -5.88 7.54 -19.27
N PHE A 176 -5.13 7.25 -18.21
CA PHE A 176 -4.22 8.20 -17.55
C PHE A 176 -2.91 8.44 -18.33
N LYS A 177 -2.75 7.84 -19.52
CA LYS A 177 -1.59 7.99 -20.41
C LYS A 177 -0.25 7.73 -19.71
N LEU A 178 -0.21 6.74 -18.81
CA LEU A 178 1.03 6.29 -18.20
C LEU A 178 1.94 5.65 -19.26
N PRO A 179 3.27 5.80 -19.17
CA PRO A 179 4.18 5.19 -20.12
C PRO A 179 4.02 3.66 -20.09
N VAL A 180 4.18 3.03 -21.25
CA VAL A 180 4.21 1.57 -21.29
C VAL A 180 5.49 1.11 -20.62
N MET A 181 5.35 0.28 -19.58
CA MET A 181 6.48 -0.41 -18.97
C MET A 181 6.89 -1.52 -19.95
N HIS A 182 7.97 -1.29 -20.70
CA HIS A 182 8.44 -2.21 -21.73
C HIS A 182 9.28 -3.35 -21.12
N HIS A 183 9.02 -4.57 -21.59
CA HIS A 183 10.01 -5.64 -21.63
C HIS A 183 11.29 -5.11 -22.29
N THR A 184 12.34 -4.93 -21.50
CA THR A 184 13.68 -4.94 -22.10
C THR A 184 14.00 -6.42 -22.29
N ILE A 185 14.07 -6.85 -23.56
CA ILE A 185 14.47 -8.21 -23.95
C ILE A 185 15.92 -8.44 -23.51
#